data_AF-A0A6I2GSM4-F1
#
_entry.id   AF-A0A6I2GSM4-F1
#
_cell.length_a   1.000
_cell.length_b   1.000
_cell.length_c   1.000
_cell.angle_alpha   90.00
_cell.angle_beta   90.00
_cell.angle_gamma   90.00
#
_symmetry.space_group_name_H-M   'P 1'
#
loop_
_entity.id
_entity.type
_entity.pdbx_description
1 polymer ?
#
loop_
_entity_poly.entity_id
_entity_poly.type
_entity_poly.pdbx_seq_one_letter_code
_entity_poly.pdbx_strand_id
1 'polypeptide(L)'
;MFDDTRIRQLLAAVQRQLPAASADPVLEEPQRLLTAWAALVEGLGLGPEPEQRECPHCGHTGMRAATRCGYCWLALVPVSAR
;
A
#
# COMPACT_ATOMS: atom_id res chain seq x y z
N MET A 1 4.85 14.23 4.35
CA MET A 1 4.76 12.78 4.59
C MET A 1 4.25 12.17 3.30
N PHE A 2 4.99 11.25 2.69
CA PHE A 2 4.48 10.57 1.49
C PHE A 2 3.29 9.71 1.89
N ASP A 3 2.26 9.67 1.05
CA ASP A 3 1.08 8.83 1.29
C ASP A 3 1.42 7.40 0.86
N ASP A 4 1.62 6.52 1.82
CA ASP A 4 1.90 5.10 1.59
C ASP A 4 0.83 4.45 0.70
N THR A 5 -0.43 4.91 0.78
CA THR A 5 -1.52 4.45 -0.09
C THR A 5 -1.23 4.77 -1.54
N ARG A 6 -0.80 6.01 -1.82
CA ARG A 6 -0.44 6.44 -3.17
C ARG A 6 0.79 5.70 -3.69
N ILE A 7 1.80 5.46 -2.84
CA ILE A 7 2.97 4.65 -3.22
C ILE A 7 2.54 3.23 -3.56
N ARG A 8 1.70 2.58 -2.74
CA ARG A 8 1.15 1.25 -3.02
C ARG A 8 0.39 1.19 -4.34
N GLN A 9 -0.46 2.18 -4.60
CA GLN A 9 -1.22 2.26 -5.86
C GLN A 9 -0.30 2.35 -7.08
N LEU A 10 0.77 3.16 -7.00
CA LEU A 10 1.76 3.27 -8.07
C LEU A 10 2.54 1.97 -8.25
N LEU A 11 3.00 1.35 -7.16
CA LEU A 11 3.69 0.06 -7.22
C LEU A 11 2.82 -1.03 -7.84
N ALA A 12 1.55 -1.12 -7.44
CA ALA A 12 0.60 -2.07 -7.99
C ALA A 12 0.34 -1.84 -9.48
N ALA A 13 0.30 -0.58 -9.92
CA ALA A 13 0.16 -0.25 -11.34
C ALA A 13 1.37 -0.73 -12.15
N VAL A 14 2.59 -0.47 -11.68
CA VAL A 14 3.83 -0.91 -12.33
C VAL A 14 3.93 -2.43 -12.33
N GLN A 15 3.64 -3.10 -11.21
CA GLN A 15 3.65 -4.56 -11.09
C GLN A 15 2.71 -5.24 -12.10
N ARG A 16 1.57 -4.62 -12.45
CA ARG A 16 0.65 -5.14 -13.49
C ARG A 16 1.21 -4.99 -14.90
N GLN A 17 2.00 -3.96 -15.15
CA GLN A 17 2.58 -3.68 -16.47
C GLN A 17 3.89 -4.44 -16.69
N LEU A 18 4.61 -4.77 -15.61
CA LEU A 18 5.93 -5.38 -15.65
C LEU A 18 6.01 -6.68 -16.48
N PRO A 19 5.07 -7.64 -16.36
CA PRO A 19 5.15 -8.88 -17.13
C PRO A 19 5.07 -8.66 -18.64
N ALA A 20 4.27 -7.69 -19.09
CA ALA A 20 4.15 -7.35 -20.50
C ALA A 20 5.43 -6.67 -21.00
N ALA A 21 6.01 -5.76 -20.21
CA ALA A 21 7.26 -5.09 -20.54
C ALA A 21 8.46 -6.06 -20.55
N SER A 22 8.50 -7.04 -19.64
CA SER A 22 9.59 -8.02 -19.58
C SER A 22 9.47 -9.13 -20.65
N ALA A 23 8.35 -9.21 -21.35
CA ALA A 23 8.17 -10.09 -22.50
C ALA A 23 8.51 -9.42 -23.84
N ASP A 24 8.84 -8.11 -23.82
CA ASP A 24 9.21 -7.38 -25.03
C ASP A 24 10.55 -7.93 -25.59
N PRO A 25 10.59 -8.40 -26.84
CA PRO A 25 11.80 -8.96 -27.46
C PRO A 25 12.91 -7.93 -27.68
N VAL A 26 12.61 -6.63 -27.61
CA VAL A 26 13.60 -5.55 -27.72
C VAL A 26 14.34 -5.33 -26.40
N LEU A 27 13.80 -5.79 -25.27
CA LEU A 27 14.43 -5.63 -23.98
C LEU A 27 15.58 -6.63 -23.82
N GLU A 28 16.82 -6.13 -23.79
CA GLU A 28 18.01 -7.00 -23.75
C GLU A 28 18.20 -7.73 -22.40
N GLU A 29 17.64 -7.20 -21.30
CA GLU A 29 17.83 -7.76 -19.94
C GLU A 29 16.55 -7.77 -19.06
N PRO A 30 15.47 -8.46 -19.46
CA PRO A 30 14.23 -8.52 -18.68
C PRO A 30 14.44 -9.01 -17.26
N GLN A 31 15.32 -10.00 -17.05
CA GLN A 31 15.57 -10.56 -15.73
C GLN A 31 16.20 -9.56 -14.76
N ARG A 32 17.03 -8.64 -15.26
CA ARG A 32 17.67 -7.60 -14.45
C ARG A 32 16.65 -6.58 -13.97
N LEU A 33 15.70 -6.20 -14.84
CA LEU A 33 14.57 -5.34 -14.49
C LEU A 33 13.70 -5.99 -13.41
N LEU A 34 13.34 -7.27 -13.59
CA LEU A 34 12.54 -8.01 -12.61
C LEU A 34 13.24 -8.10 -11.23
N THR A 35 14.57 -8.31 -11.24
CA THR A 35 15.36 -8.38 -10.01
C THR A 35 15.45 -7.02 -9.30
N ALA A 36 15.73 -5.94 -10.05
CA ALA A 36 15.77 -4.59 -9.51
C ALA A 36 14.41 -4.14 -8.97
N TRP A 37 13.32 -4.53 -9.65
CA TRP A 37 11.96 -4.30 -9.19
C TRP A 37 11.65 -5.02 -7.87
N ALA A 38 12.01 -6.30 -7.75
CA ALA A 38 11.83 -7.05 -6.51
C ALA A 38 12.59 -6.41 -5.35
N ALA A 39 13.85 -6.01 -5.57
CA ALA A 39 14.66 -5.33 -4.55
C ALA A 39 14.07 -3.96 -4.13
N LEU A 40 13.47 -3.22 -5.06
CA LEU A 40 12.77 -1.97 -4.75
C LEU A 40 11.54 -2.21 -3.85
N VAL A 41 10.70 -3.17 -4.22
CA VAL A 41 9.48 -3.51 -3.45
C VAL A 41 9.86 -3.99 -2.05
N GLU A 42 10.89 -4.83 -1.94
CA GLU A 42 11.41 -5.30 -0.65
C GLU A 42 11.97 -4.14 0.18
N GLY A 43 12.81 -3.28 -0.41
CA GLY A 43 13.43 -2.15 0.28
C GLY A 43 12.43 -1.10 0.78
N LEU A 44 11.29 -0.95 0.11
CA LEU A 44 10.21 -0.07 0.57
C LEU A 44 9.49 -0.61 1.82
N GLY A 45 9.59 -1.90 2.11
CA GLY A 45 9.14 -2.49 3.38
C GLY A 45 7.66 -2.27 3.70
N LEU A 46 6.82 -2.05 2.69
CA LEU A 46 5.44 -1.61 2.89
C LEU A 46 4.58 -2.66 3.62
N GLY A 47 4.97 -3.94 3.63
CA GLY A 47 4.17 -5.01 4.27
C GLY A 47 2.75 -5.13 3.69
N PRO A 48 1.86 -5.91 4.33
CA PRO A 48 0.47 -6.03 3.88
C PRO A 48 -0.28 -4.69 3.94
N GLU A 49 -1.29 -4.52 3.09
CA GLU A 49 -2.21 -3.38 3.16
C GLU A 49 -2.83 -3.31 4.58
N PRO A 50 -2.75 -2.17 5.28
CA PRO A 50 -3.35 -2.04 6.60
C PRO A 50 -4.87 -2.22 6.52
N GLU A 51 -5.45 -3.02 7.42
CA GLU A 51 -6.90 -3.09 7.55
C GLU A 51 -7.48 -1.70 7.84
N GLN A 52 -8.60 -1.39 7.20
CA GLN A 52 -9.29 -0.12 7.38
C GLN A 52 -10.58 -0.32 8.19
N ARG A 53 -10.98 0.71 8.94
CA ARG A 53 -12.29 0.80 9.61
C ARG A 53 -12.84 2.21 9.55
N GLU A 54 -14.16 2.32 9.62
CA GLU A 54 -14.82 3.61 9.84
C GLU A 54 -14.67 4.04 11.31
N CYS A 55 -14.48 5.34 11.51
CA CYS A 55 -14.52 5.95 12.83
C CYS A 55 -15.96 5.93 13.36
N PRO A 56 -16.24 5.35 14.54
CA PRO A 56 -17.60 5.29 15.10
C PRO A 56 -18.14 6.67 15.50
N HIS A 57 -17.29 7.69 15.58
CA HIS A 57 -17.67 9.04 15.98
C HIS A 57 -17.94 9.99 14.80
N CYS A 58 -17.23 9.82 13.68
CA CYS A 58 -17.31 10.76 12.55
C CYS A 58 -17.39 10.11 11.16
N GLY A 59 -17.45 8.79 11.06
CA GLY A 59 -17.61 8.04 9.81
C GLY A 59 -16.40 8.02 8.87
N HIS A 60 -15.34 8.79 9.15
CA HIS A 60 -14.15 8.79 8.30
C HIS A 60 -13.40 7.45 8.40
N THR A 61 -12.91 6.97 7.26
CA THR A 61 -12.13 5.73 7.17
C THR A 61 -10.67 5.97 7.54
N GLY A 62 -10.08 5.06 8.32
CA GLY A 62 -8.66 5.07 8.66
C GLY A 62 -8.16 3.69 9.07
N MET A 63 -6.89 3.59 9.45
CA MET A 63 -6.29 2.33 9.88
C MET A 63 -7.02 1.73 11.08
N ARG A 64 -7.33 0.43 11.02
CA ARG A 64 -7.97 -0.33 12.09
C ARG A 64 -7.16 -0.31 13.37
N ALA A 65 -5.84 -0.39 13.25
CA ALA A 65 -4.89 -0.33 14.37
C ALA A 65 -4.78 1.06 15.02
N ALA A 66 -5.34 2.12 14.42
CA ALA A 66 -5.28 3.46 15.00
C ALA A 66 -6.03 3.52 16.33
N THR A 67 -5.41 4.14 17.34
CA THR A 67 -6.02 4.35 18.68
C THR A 67 -6.81 5.66 18.75
N ARG A 68 -6.59 6.59 17.81
CA ARG A 68 -7.29 7.87 17.68
C ARG A 68 -7.63 8.15 16.22
N CYS A 69 -8.75 8.83 15.98
CA CYS A 69 -9.11 9.30 14.64
C CYS A 69 -8.22 10.48 14.22
N GLY A 70 -7.66 10.45 13.01
CA GLY A 70 -6.89 11.58 12.46
C GLY A 70 -7.74 12.81 12.10
N TYR A 71 -9.07 12.68 12.10
CA TYR A 71 -10.02 13.74 11.74
C TYR A 71 -10.65 14.38 12.98
N CYS A 72 -11.41 13.61 13.78
CA CYS A 72 -12.09 14.13 14.96
C CYS A 72 -11.27 14.00 16.26
N TRP A 73 -10.09 13.36 16.20
CA TRP A 73 -9.17 13.17 17.34
C TRP A 73 -9.71 12.36 18.52
N LEU A 74 -10.94 11.84 18.47
CA LEU A 74 -11.52 10.98 19.50
C LEU A 74 -10.85 9.60 19.53
N ALA A 75 -10.85 8.99 20.72
CA ALA A 75 -10.32 7.66 20.94
C ALA A 75 -11.18 6.59 20.24
N LEU A 76 -10.51 5.56 19.69
CA LEU A 76 -11.12 4.50 18.88
C LEU A 76 -11.13 3.12 19.60
N VAL A 77 -10.99 3.12 20.93
CA VAL A 77 -10.92 1.93 21.81
C VAL A 77 -12.09 1.94 22.82
N PRO A 78 -12.70 0.78 23.14
CA PRO A 78 -12.40 -0.55 22.62
C PRO A 78 -13.04 -0.77 21.25
N VAL A 79 -12.41 -1.64 20.46
CA VAL A 79 -12.95 -2.11 19.17
C VAL A 79 -14.27 -2.81 19.47
N SER A 80 -15.40 -2.11 19.33
CA SER A 80 -16.70 -2.75 19.25
C SER A 80 -16.69 -3.58 17.97
N ALA A 81 -16.40 -4.87 18.10
CA ALA A 81 -16.64 -5.84 17.04
C ALA A 81 -18.15 -5.83 16.73
N ARG A 82 -18.50 -5.37 15.55
CA ARG A 82 -19.77 -5.70 14.90
C ARG A 82 -19.46 -6.14 13.49
#